data_AF-A0A8T4SJM0-F1
#
_entry.id   AF-A0A8T4SJM0-F1
#
_cell.length_a   1.000
_cell.length_b   1.000
_cell.length_c   1.000
_cell.angle_alpha   90.00
_cell.angle_beta   90.00
_cell.angle_gamma   90.00
#
_symmetry.space_group_name_H-M   'P 1'
#
loop_
_entity.id
_entity.type
_entity.pdbx_description
1 polymer ?
#
loop_
_entity_poly.entity_id
_entity_poly.type
_entity_poly.pdbx_seq_one_letter_code
_entity_poly.pdbx_strand_id
1 'polypeptide(L)'
;MNKRGMDQIFTYIFIVVLIGFVLYFGFLGVGKFIEFNKDAEITSFETNFDKIIQNVYALDVNSKLEYSKDSRYKPLIAPRDVVKICVEESKVIFNFKDKGKDYFVVKNLKGNECFDTTKGFSFVLENKVINGEVIVNIKNVE
;
A
#
# COMPACT_ATOMS: atom_id res chain seq x y z
N MET A 1 -63.78 -17.96 9.02
CA MET A 1 -62.56 -18.25 9.81
C MET A 1 -61.34 -17.71 9.05
N ASN A 2 -60.54 -16.90 9.74
CA ASN A 2 -59.45 -16.04 9.24
C ASN A 2 -58.32 -16.78 8.50
N LYS A 3 -58.40 -16.93 7.17
CA LYS A 3 -57.24 -17.32 6.35
C LYS A 3 -56.49 -16.13 5.72
N ARG A 4 -57.15 -15.00 5.49
CA ARG A 4 -56.54 -13.81 4.84
C ARG A 4 -55.52 -13.05 5.71
N GLY A 5 -55.64 -13.11 7.03
CA GLY A 5 -54.73 -12.39 7.94
C GLY A 5 -53.37 -13.08 8.15
N MET A 6 -53.31 -14.42 8.05
CA MET A 6 -52.07 -15.17 8.20
C MET A 6 -51.12 -14.95 7.01
N ASP A 7 -51.65 -14.98 5.78
CA ASP A 7 -50.85 -14.79 4.56
C ASP A 7 -50.18 -13.41 4.49
N GLN A 8 -50.87 -12.37 4.97
CA GLN A 8 -50.33 -11.01 5.03
C GLN A 8 -49.22 -10.88 6.08
N ILE A 9 -49.37 -11.49 7.25
CA ILE A 9 -48.33 -11.51 8.30
C ILE A 9 -47.11 -12.29 7.82
N PHE A 10 -47.30 -13.44 7.18
CA PHE A 10 -46.22 -14.26 6.66
C PHE A 10 -45.45 -13.53 5.55
N THR A 11 -46.17 -12.85 4.65
CA THR A 11 -45.59 -12.02 3.60
C THR A 11 -44.77 -10.87 4.18
N TYR A 12 -45.28 -10.21 5.22
CA TYR A 12 -44.56 -9.14 5.91
C TYR A 12 -43.27 -9.63 6.57
N ILE A 13 -43.33 -10.76 7.30
CA ILE A 13 -42.15 -11.39 7.92
C ILE A 13 -41.13 -11.77 6.83
N PHE A 14 -41.59 -12.36 5.72
CA PHE A 14 -40.72 -12.74 4.61
C PHE A 14 -40.01 -11.53 3.99
N ILE A 15 -40.73 -10.42 3.76
CA ILE A 15 -40.14 -9.17 3.24
C ILE A 15 -39.09 -8.62 4.21
N VAL A 16 -39.37 -8.59 5.52
CA VAL A 16 -38.42 -8.11 6.53
C VAL A 16 -37.16 -8.97 6.56
N VAL A 17 -37.29 -10.30 6.50
CA VAL A 17 -36.15 -11.23 6.42
C VAL A 17 -35.35 -10.99 5.14
N LEU A 18 -36.02 -10.80 4.00
CA LEU A 18 -35.37 -10.60 2.71
C LEU A 18 -34.60 -9.27 2.67
N ILE A 19 -35.17 -8.19 3.21
CA ILE A 19 -34.46 -6.91 3.39
C ILE A 19 -33.25 -7.09 4.30
N GLY A 20 -33.42 -7.77 5.44
CA GLY A 20 -32.32 -8.07 6.37
C GLY A 20 -31.18 -8.83 5.70
N PHE A 21 -31.51 -9.80 4.84
CA PHE A 21 -30.55 -10.57 4.06
C PHE A 21 -29.81 -9.68 3.06
N VAL A 22 -30.53 -8.87 2.27
CA VAL A 22 -29.91 -7.95 1.31
C VAL A 22 -28.96 -6.97 2.00
N LEU A 23 -29.36 -6.41 3.15
CA LEU A 23 -28.51 -5.53 3.93
C LEU A 23 -27.26 -6.26 4.45
N TYR A 24 -27.43 -7.45 5.04
CA TYR A 24 -26.33 -8.24 5.57
C TYR A 24 -25.28 -8.59 4.50
N PHE A 25 -25.73 -9.13 3.35
CA PHE A 25 -24.82 -9.47 2.25
C PHE A 25 -24.25 -8.23 1.57
N GLY A 26 -25.01 -7.14 1.50
CA GLY A 26 -24.52 -5.84 1.01
C GLY A 26 -23.36 -5.32 1.86
N PHE A 27 -23.51 -5.28 3.18
CA PHE A 27 -22.44 -4.84 4.09
C PHE A 27 -21.22 -5.76 4.06
N LEU A 28 -21.41 -7.08 4.02
CA LEU A 28 -20.30 -8.03 3.86
C LEU A 28 -19.54 -7.82 2.54
N GLY A 29 -20.25 -7.56 1.45
CA GLY A 29 -19.65 -7.24 0.15
C GLY A 29 -18.79 -5.98 0.22
N VAL A 30 -19.35 -4.89 0.78
CA VAL A 30 -18.64 -3.61 0.93
C VAL A 30 -17.36 -3.77 1.75
N GLY A 31 -17.40 -4.53 2.85
CA GLY A 31 -16.21 -4.82 3.66
C GLY A 31 -15.08 -5.47 2.84
N LYS A 32 -15.41 -6.51 2.07
CA LYS A 32 -14.42 -7.19 1.21
C LYS A 32 -13.87 -6.30 0.10
N PHE A 33 -14.70 -5.43 -0.50
CA PHE A 33 -14.24 -4.49 -1.51
C PHE A 33 -13.25 -3.46 -0.94
N ILE A 34 -13.47 -3.00 0.29
CA ILE A 34 -12.55 -2.07 0.96
C ILE A 34 -11.20 -2.75 1.21
N GLU A 35 -11.21 -3.99 1.73
CA GLU A 35 -9.99 -4.77 1.98
C GLU A 35 -9.20 -5.00 0.69
N PHE A 36 -9.87 -5.46 -0.38
CA PHE A 36 -9.24 -5.68 -1.68
C PHE A 36 -8.59 -4.41 -2.26
N ASN A 37 -9.24 -3.25 -2.10
CA ASN A 37 -8.67 -1.98 -2.55
C ASN A 37 -7.40 -1.60 -1.79
N LYS A 38 -7.32 -1.91 -0.49
CA LYS A 38 -6.11 -1.65 0.32
C LYS A 38 -4.95 -2.52 -0.16
N ASP A 39 -5.20 -3.80 -0.35
CA ASP A 39 -4.19 -4.73 -0.85
C ASP A 39 -3.68 -4.31 -2.23
N ALA A 40 -4.59 -3.89 -3.12
CA ALA A 40 -4.23 -3.37 -4.43
C ALA A 40 -3.37 -2.11 -4.38
N GLU A 41 -3.65 -1.16 -3.47
CA GLU A 41 -2.82 0.03 -3.27
C GLU A 41 -1.40 -0.35 -2.81
N ILE A 42 -1.27 -1.29 -1.87
CA ILE A 42 0.03 -1.77 -1.37
C ILE A 42 0.81 -2.48 -2.49
N THR A 43 0.21 -3.44 -3.18
CA THR A 43 0.87 -4.16 -4.29
C THR A 43 1.28 -3.20 -5.42
N SER A 44 0.47 -2.18 -5.71
CA SER A 44 0.83 -1.16 -6.69
C SER A 44 2.04 -0.35 -6.24
N PHE A 45 2.10 0.04 -4.97
CA PHE A 45 3.26 0.70 -4.39
C PHE A 45 4.52 -0.17 -4.51
N GLU A 46 4.46 -1.43 -4.09
CA GLU A 46 5.58 -2.37 -4.16
C GLU A 46 6.12 -2.50 -5.58
N THR A 47 5.21 -2.69 -6.55
CA THR A 47 5.56 -2.80 -7.97
C THR A 47 6.25 -1.53 -8.48
N ASN A 48 5.77 -0.36 -8.08
CA ASN A 48 6.37 0.91 -8.49
C ASN A 48 7.73 1.14 -7.84
N PHE A 49 7.86 0.80 -6.55
CA PHE A 49 9.12 0.91 -5.83
C PHE A 49 10.18 -0.03 -6.43
N ASP A 50 9.82 -1.30 -6.69
CA ASP A 50 10.74 -2.25 -7.31
C ASP A 50 11.19 -1.76 -8.70
N LYS A 51 10.28 -1.26 -9.54
CA LYS A 51 10.63 -0.64 -10.84
C LYS A 51 11.61 0.53 -10.69
N ILE A 52 11.42 1.39 -9.69
CA ILE A 52 12.32 2.50 -9.40
C ILE A 52 13.72 1.98 -9.05
N ILE A 53 13.80 0.96 -8.21
CA ILE A 53 15.06 0.32 -7.83
C ILE A 53 15.74 -0.33 -9.04
N GLN A 54 15.00 -1.07 -9.87
CA GLN A 54 15.52 -1.64 -11.12
C GLN A 54 16.05 -0.58 -12.08
N ASN A 55 15.36 0.55 -12.20
CA ASN A 55 15.83 1.66 -13.03
C ASN A 55 17.16 2.23 -12.54
N VAL A 56 17.40 2.27 -11.23
CA VAL A 56 18.68 2.74 -10.67
C VAL A 56 19.80 1.72 -10.93
N TYR A 57 19.50 0.41 -10.89
CA TYR A 57 20.48 -0.61 -11.26
C TYR A 57 20.95 -0.51 -12.71
N ALA A 58 20.09 -0.02 -13.60
CA ALA A 58 20.42 0.18 -15.01
C ALA A 58 21.28 1.43 -15.28
N LEU A 59 21.51 2.29 -14.27
CA LEU A 59 22.35 3.48 -14.40
C LEU A 59 23.82 3.17 -14.13
N ASP A 60 24.69 4.05 -14.63
CA ASP A 60 26.13 4.00 -14.34
C ASP A 60 26.40 4.03 -12.84
N VAL A 61 27.48 3.37 -12.42
CA VAL A 61 27.90 3.32 -11.01
C VAL A 61 28.11 4.72 -10.46
N ASN A 62 27.65 4.97 -9.24
CA ASN A 62 27.61 6.26 -8.54
C ASN A 62 26.60 7.28 -9.10
N SER A 63 25.77 6.89 -10.06
CA SER A 63 24.64 7.71 -10.48
C SER A 63 23.61 7.84 -9.36
N LYS A 64 22.99 9.02 -9.28
CA LYS A 64 21.96 9.35 -8.31
C LYS A 64 20.65 9.71 -8.99
N LEU A 65 19.55 9.19 -8.47
CA LEU A 65 18.20 9.63 -8.83
C LEU A 65 17.50 10.18 -7.60
N GLU A 66 17.02 11.41 -7.72
CA GLU A 66 16.20 12.05 -6.70
C GLU A 66 14.73 11.98 -7.09
N TYR A 67 13.90 11.51 -6.16
CA TYR A 67 12.44 11.54 -6.25
C TYR A 67 11.95 12.54 -5.21
N SER A 68 11.56 13.74 -5.64
CA SER A 68 11.12 14.82 -4.77
C SER A 68 10.15 15.73 -5.53
N LYS A 69 9.54 16.71 -4.84
CA LYS A 69 8.64 17.66 -5.50
C LYS A 69 9.38 18.56 -6.50
N ASP A 70 10.65 18.80 -6.25
CA ASP A 70 11.48 19.75 -6.99
C ASP A 70 12.37 19.07 -8.06
N SER A 71 12.43 17.73 -8.07
CA SER A 71 13.18 16.98 -9.07
C SER A 71 12.34 16.65 -10.32
N ARG A 72 13.01 16.13 -11.36
CA ARG A 72 12.34 15.61 -12.56
C ARG A 72 11.39 14.44 -12.26
N TYR A 73 11.60 13.74 -11.15
CA TYR A 73 10.83 12.58 -10.74
C TYR A 73 9.98 12.92 -9.53
N LYS A 74 8.66 12.79 -9.67
CA LYS A 74 7.73 13.06 -8.59
C LYS A 74 7.97 12.15 -7.38
N PRO A 75 7.67 12.61 -6.15
CA PRO A 75 7.77 11.78 -4.96
C PRO A 75 6.83 10.58 -5.08
N LEU A 76 7.20 9.47 -4.45
CA LEU A 76 6.36 8.28 -4.43
C LEU A 76 5.20 8.51 -3.46
N ILE A 77 3.99 8.16 -3.90
CA ILE A 77 2.78 8.32 -3.09
C ILE A 77 2.59 7.04 -2.28
N ALA A 78 2.61 7.15 -0.95
CA ALA A 78 2.35 6.02 -0.07
C ALA A 78 0.86 5.63 -0.05
N PRO A 79 0.53 4.36 0.23
CA PRO A 79 -0.86 3.94 0.47
C PRO A 79 -1.50 4.74 1.60
N ARG A 80 -2.82 4.98 1.54
CA ARG A 80 -3.51 5.97 2.41
C ARG A 80 -3.42 5.69 3.92
N ASP A 81 -3.29 4.42 4.27
CA ASP A 81 -3.25 3.96 5.67
C ASP A 81 -1.83 3.83 6.22
N VAL A 82 -0.81 3.97 5.37
CA VAL A 82 0.59 3.97 5.77
C VAL A 82 0.96 5.37 6.24
N VAL A 83 1.48 5.51 7.47
CA VAL A 83 1.94 6.77 8.08
C VAL A 83 3.44 6.94 7.96
N LYS A 84 4.16 5.82 7.96
CA LYS A 84 5.62 5.83 7.97
C LYS A 84 6.16 4.64 7.21
N ILE A 85 7.09 4.90 6.30
CA ILE A 85 7.82 3.86 5.56
C ILE A 85 9.25 3.86 6.09
N CYS A 86 9.73 2.71 6.53
CA CYS A 86 11.13 2.54 6.96
C CYS A 86 11.84 1.62 5.99
N VAL A 87 12.96 2.06 5.45
CA VAL A 87 13.84 1.25 4.63
C VAL A 87 14.99 0.76 5.50
N GLU A 88 15.10 -0.56 5.56
CA GLU A 88 16.20 -1.28 6.20
C GLU A 88 16.90 -2.14 5.14
N GLU A 89 17.98 -2.83 5.51
CA GLU A 89 18.71 -3.68 4.57
C GLU A 89 17.81 -4.76 3.95
N SER A 90 17.72 -4.72 2.62
CA SER A 90 16.89 -5.58 1.77
C SER A 90 15.39 -5.61 2.08
N LYS A 91 14.86 -4.65 2.85
CA LYS A 91 13.43 -4.64 3.21
C LYS A 91 12.88 -3.23 3.37
N VAL A 92 11.61 -3.09 3.05
CA VAL A 92 10.85 -1.86 3.22
C VAL A 92 9.65 -2.19 4.09
N ILE A 93 9.49 -1.43 5.18
CA ILE A 93 8.52 -1.68 6.24
C ILE A 93 7.47 -0.58 6.20
N PHE A 94 6.21 -0.98 6.10
CA PHE A 94 5.04 -0.13 6.24
C PHE A 94 4.60 -0.09 7.70
N ASN A 95 4.42 1.12 8.25
CA ASN A 95 3.77 1.34 9.52
C ASN A 95 2.42 2.00 9.28
N PHE A 96 1.35 1.32 9.67
CA PHE A 96 -0.03 1.73 9.43
C PHE A 96 -0.59 2.56 10.59
N LYS A 97 -1.66 3.33 10.33
CA LYS A 97 -2.35 4.17 11.33
C LYS A 97 -2.89 3.38 12.52
N ASP A 98 -3.31 2.14 12.29
CA ASP A 98 -3.87 1.22 13.28
C ASP A 98 -2.80 0.48 14.10
N LYS A 99 -1.54 0.90 14.02
CA LYS A 99 -0.35 0.24 14.61
C LYS A 99 0.01 -1.11 13.97
N GLY A 100 -0.65 -1.48 12.87
CA GLY A 100 -0.22 -2.59 12.03
C GLY A 100 1.18 -2.34 11.44
N LYS A 101 1.88 -3.43 11.15
CA LYS A 101 3.15 -3.42 10.41
C LYS A 101 3.12 -4.48 9.34
N ASP A 102 3.63 -4.13 8.18
CA ASP A 102 3.85 -5.07 7.08
C ASP A 102 5.19 -4.73 6.40
N TYR A 103 5.71 -5.64 5.59
CA TYR A 103 6.96 -5.42 4.89
C TYR A 103 7.03 -6.17 3.57
N PHE A 104 7.83 -5.64 2.66
CA PHE A 104 8.23 -6.35 1.45
C PHE A 104 9.75 -6.34 1.29
N VAL A 105 10.24 -7.34 0.56
CA VAL A 105 11.67 -7.57 0.36
C VAL A 105 12.10 -6.93 -0.95
N VAL A 106 13.21 -6.21 -0.90
CA VAL A 106 13.82 -5.58 -2.08
C VAL A 106 15.28 -6.00 -2.14
N LYS A 107 15.66 -6.72 -3.20
CA LYS A 107 17.03 -7.23 -3.32
C LYS A 107 18.05 -6.10 -3.45
N ASN A 108 19.18 -6.27 -2.77
CA ASN A 108 20.35 -5.39 -2.85
C ASN A 108 20.06 -3.91 -2.50
N LEU A 109 18.98 -3.67 -1.73
CA LEU A 109 18.66 -2.37 -1.16
C LEU A 109 19.41 -2.18 0.15
N LYS A 110 20.08 -1.05 0.31
CA LYS A 110 20.68 -0.62 1.59
C LYS A 110 20.14 0.73 2.01
N GLY A 111 19.77 0.81 3.28
CA GLY A 111 19.24 2.01 3.91
C GLY A 111 18.96 1.74 5.38
N ASN A 112 18.89 2.80 6.17
CA ASN A 112 18.38 2.76 7.54
C ASN A 112 17.62 4.06 7.82
N GLU A 113 16.68 4.35 6.91
CA GLU A 113 16.00 5.63 6.85
C GLU A 113 14.50 5.40 7.02
N CYS A 114 13.85 6.30 7.75
CA CYS A 114 12.40 6.29 7.85
C CYS A 114 11.80 7.61 7.39
N PHE A 115 10.70 7.51 6.68
CA PHE A 115 10.07 8.60 5.96
C PHE A 115 8.63 8.74 6.43
N ASP A 116 8.25 9.97 6.79
CA ASP A 116 6.86 10.30 7.08
C ASP A 116 6.09 10.46 5.76
N THR A 117 4.99 9.73 5.62
CA THR A 117 4.22 9.69 4.38
C THR A 117 3.19 10.82 4.29
N THR A 118 2.95 11.58 5.37
CA THR A 118 1.96 12.67 5.39
C THR A 118 2.23 13.77 4.35
N LYS A 119 3.48 13.90 3.88
CA LYS A 119 3.90 14.89 2.87
C LYS A 119 4.32 14.29 1.52
N GLY A 120 4.22 12.96 1.37
CA GLY A 120 4.79 12.19 0.27
C GLY A 120 6.20 11.67 0.59
N PHE A 121 6.62 10.60 -0.10
CA PHE A 121 7.89 9.91 0.14
C PHE A 121 8.97 10.48 -0.80
N SER A 122 9.85 11.33 -0.27
CA SER A 122 10.96 11.94 -1.02
C SER A 122 12.29 11.31 -0.62
N PHE A 123 13.11 10.97 -1.60
CA PHE A 123 14.31 10.17 -1.36
C PHE A 123 15.29 10.26 -2.54
N VAL A 124 16.56 10.02 -2.26
CA VAL A 124 17.61 9.82 -3.26
C VAL A 124 18.02 8.37 -3.27
N LEU A 125 18.12 7.80 -4.45
CA LEU A 125 18.72 6.50 -4.69
C LEU A 125 20.08 6.68 -5.37
N GLU A 126 21.06 5.95 -4.90
CA GLU A 126 22.42 5.96 -5.44
C GLU A 126 22.84 4.53 -5.78
N ASN A 127 23.25 4.31 -7.03
CA ASN A 127 23.83 3.04 -7.44
C ASN A 127 25.28 2.96 -6.92
N LYS A 128 25.63 1.94 -6.13
CA LYS A 128 27.00 1.70 -5.67
C LYS A 128 27.43 0.27 -5.94
N VAL A 129 28.74 0.09 -6.17
CA VAL A 129 29.35 -1.24 -6.14
C VAL A 129 30.10 -1.40 -4.82
N ILE A 130 29.68 -2.37 -4.00
CA ILE A 130 30.34 -2.71 -2.73
C ILE A 130 30.69 -4.19 -2.80
N ASN A 131 31.97 -4.53 -2.61
CA ASN A 131 32.48 -5.91 -2.69
C ASN A 131 32.17 -6.63 -4.01
N GLY A 132 32.08 -5.89 -5.12
CA GLY A 132 31.78 -6.44 -6.45
C GLY A 132 30.29 -6.64 -6.74
N GLU A 133 29.41 -6.36 -5.78
CA GLU A 133 27.96 -6.40 -5.97
C GLU A 133 27.38 -5.00 -6.15
N VAL A 134 26.41 -4.89 -7.05
CA VAL A 134 25.65 -3.65 -7.28
C VAL A 134 24.56 -3.54 -6.22
N ILE A 135 24.56 -2.42 -5.50
CA ILE A 135 23.69 -2.11 -4.36
C ILE A 135 23.06 -0.75 -4.59
N VAL A 136 21.77 -0.63 -4.31
CA VAL A 136 21.07 0.66 -4.29
C VAL A 136 21.03 1.19 -2.86
N ASN A 137 21.69 2.32 -2.64
CA ASN A 137 21.60 3.05 -1.38
C ASN A 137 20.46 4.06 -1.44
N ILE A 138 19.55 4.01 -0.47
CA ILE A 138 18.53 5.04 -0.29
C ILE A 138 18.93 6.03 0.80
N LYS A 139 18.62 7.31 0.59
CA LYS A 139 18.77 8.38 1.57
C LYS A 139 17.55 9.30 1.56
N ASN A 140 17.25 9.86 2.73
CA ASN A 140 16.21 10.88 2.84
C ASN A 140 16.66 12.22 2.25
N VAL A 141 15.71 12.94 1.67
CA VAL A 141 15.88 14.32 1.18
C VAL A 141 15.01 15.18 2.10
N GLU A 142 15.65 16.02 2.91
CA GLU A 142 14.96 16.97 3.80
C GLU A 142 14.22 18.05 3.02
#